data_AF-A0A496QQS3-F1
#
_entry.id   AF-A0A496QQS3-F1
#
_cell.length_a   1.000
_cell.length_b   1.000
_cell.length_c   1.000
_cell.angle_alpha   90.00
_cell.angle_beta   90.00
_cell.angle_gamma   90.00
#
_symmetry.space_group_name_H-M   'P 1'
#
loop_
_entity.id
_entity.type
_entity.pdbx_description
1 polymer ?
#
loop_
_entity_poly.entity_id
_entity_poly.type
_entity_poly.pdbx_seq_one_letter_code
_entity_poly.pdbx_strand_id
1 'polypeptide(L)'
;MNRPDPLGFLGESLTFPDSREEVLRNIKLIIRIRFVLSPSIFLILAVSALFGFTDSVALSKNQIVVNSVNLAVILLFNVIYTILVRKLENLKPLVLFQLMIDVIHFTLTIYKTGGVVSPFAFLYFIVIFSGSMLITGKTAYLIAGICSFLYSLMIILEKREFIMHQDFFIPLSGLEQNPSYLILSWSFAIFSFFAFAALASYLTGLIHRRERELKDANKTLNKKHETMLLLYRTSRALNSSRTVREVVDYILSELMEYLVLDRSLLYLNINNEYLHLYMVKQWQNPGKETSSTEGIKVSIPLRLDAGLTARSAILREAYNVDKPEESPYINRELALKIGLNPFALAPMVLRDTVVGVIGIDRSFKNGSITEEEFRILQVFANQAAITIKSLEDVDTEFQKEYGVNRDLTW
;
A
#
# COMPACT_ATOMS: atom_id res chain seq x y z
N MET A 1 -21.92 14.48 15.57
CA MET A 1 -20.49 14.72 15.96
C MET A 1 -20.06 13.59 16.87
N ASN A 2 -19.35 12.59 16.35
CA ASN A 2 -18.70 11.58 17.19
C ASN A 2 -17.56 12.26 17.94
N ARG A 3 -17.65 12.35 19.26
CA ARG A 3 -16.51 12.74 20.09
C ARG A 3 -15.44 11.65 19.92
N PRO A 4 -14.19 11.99 19.56
CA PRO A 4 -13.13 10.99 19.52
C PRO A 4 -12.98 10.39 20.92
N ASP A 5 -13.05 9.07 21.01
CA ASP A 5 -12.85 8.34 22.27
C ASP A 5 -11.47 8.72 22.83
N PRO A 6 -11.40 9.34 24.03
CA PRO A 6 -10.12 9.72 24.64
C PRO A 6 -9.21 8.51 24.90
N LEU A 7 -9.76 7.29 24.92
CA LEU A 7 -9.04 6.03 25.07
C LEU A 7 -8.84 5.27 23.75
N GLY A 8 -9.25 5.83 22.61
CA GLY A 8 -9.13 5.19 21.29
C GLY A 8 -7.68 4.85 20.88
N PHE A 9 -6.69 5.49 21.49
CA PHE A 9 -5.27 5.15 21.31
C PHE A 9 -4.86 3.81 21.94
N LEU A 10 -5.68 3.26 22.85
CA LEU A 10 -5.43 1.96 23.47
C LEU A 10 -5.82 0.79 22.55
N GLY A 11 -6.45 1.04 21.39
CA GLY A 11 -6.87 0.00 20.45
C GLY A 11 -8.08 -0.81 20.95
N GLU A 12 -8.97 -1.19 20.04
CA GLU A 12 -10.09 -2.07 20.33
C GLU A 12 -9.58 -3.53 20.29
N SER A 13 -9.54 -4.22 21.44
CA SER A 13 -9.09 -5.62 21.63
C SER A 13 -7.59 -5.95 21.38
N LEU A 14 -7.18 -7.18 21.71
CA LEU A 14 -5.84 -7.75 21.49
C LEU A 14 -5.58 -7.97 19.97
N THR A 15 -5.46 -6.88 19.23
CA THR A 15 -5.22 -6.89 17.77
C THR A 15 -3.73 -6.91 17.47
N PHE A 16 -3.21 -8.09 17.12
CA PHE A 16 -1.87 -8.19 16.53
C PHE A 16 -1.81 -7.38 15.22
N PRO A 17 -0.63 -6.87 14.81
CA PRO A 17 -0.48 -6.14 13.56
C PRO A 17 -1.12 -6.86 12.37
N ASP A 18 -1.77 -6.11 11.49
CA ASP A 18 -2.65 -6.62 10.42
C ASP A 18 -1.90 -7.48 9.38
N SER A 19 -0.56 -7.43 9.35
CA SER A 19 0.27 -8.21 8.44
C SER A 19 1.40 -8.96 9.16
N ARG A 20 1.61 -10.23 8.80
CA ARG A 20 2.75 -11.05 9.28
C ARG A 20 4.10 -10.36 9.01
N GLU A 21 4.20 -9.62 7.92
CA GLU A 21 5.40 -8.86 7.55
C GLU A 21 5.73 -7.76 8.57
N GLU A 22 4.72 -7.05 9.06
CA GLU A 22 4.89 -6.00 10.07
C GLU A 22 5.33 -6.60 11.41
N VAL A 23 4.74 -7.72 11.82
CA VAL A 23 5.18 -8.47 13.01
C VAL A 23 6.64 -8.90 12.85
N LEU A 24 7.03 -9.46 11.70
CA LEU A 24 8.41 -9.87 11.44
C LEU A 24 9.39 -8.67 11.44
N ARG A 25 8.98 -7.51 10.91
CA ARG A 25 9.77 -6.28 10.93
C ARG A 25 10.02 -5.82 12.37
N ASN A 26 8.98 -5.80 13.19
CA ASN A 26 9.05 -5.39 14.60
C ASN A 26 9.89 -6.39 15.42
N ILE A 27 9.72 -7.69 15.18
CA ILE A 27 10.55 -8.74 15.77
C ILE A 27 12.03 -8.55 15.41
N LYS A 28 12.36 -8.30 14.13
CA LYS A 28 13.75 -8.06 13.70
C LYS A 28 14.37 -6.86 14.38
N LEU A 29 13.61 -5.77 14.56
CA LEU A 29 14.07 -4.58 15.29
C LEU A 29 14.41 -4.95 16.73
N ILE A 30 13.51 -5.65 17.43
CA ILE A 30 13.70 -6.04 18.84
C ILE A 30 14.89 -6.99 19.00
N ILE A 31 15.06 -7.96 18.09
CA ILE A 31 16.24 -8.83 18.07
C ILE A 31 17.52 -7.99 17.92
N ARG A 32 17.57 -7.03 16.99
CA ARG A 32 18.74 -6.15 16.83
C ARG A 32 19.03 -5.34 18.09
N ILE A 33 17.99 -4.78 18.71
CA ILE A 33 18.14 -4.04 19.98
C ILE A 33 18.76 -4.94 21.05
N ARG A 34 18.34 -6.21 21.17
CA ARG A 34 18.88 -7.16 22.17
C ARG A 34 20.33 -7.55 21.92
N PHE A 35 20.72 -7.71 20.65
CA PHE A 35 22.11 -7.98 20.28
C PHE A 35 23.07 -6.87 20.69
N VAL A 36 22.56 -5.63 20.81
CA VAL A 36 23.34 -4.50 21.34
C VAL A 36 23.20 -4.41 22.85
N LEU A 37 21.98 -4.42 23.36
CA LEU A 37 21.66 -4.20 24.78
C LEU A 37 22.32 -5.22 25.70
N SER A 38 22.23 -6.51 25.39
CA SER A 38 22.73 -7.55 26.29
C SER A 38 24.25 -7.42 26.48
N PRO A 39 25.08 -7.35 25.41
CA PRO A 39 26.51 -7.06 25.56
C PRO A 39 26.81 -5.71 26.23
N SER A 40 26.02 -4.67 25.98
CA SER A 40 26.21 -3.36 26.63
C SER A 40 26.08 -3.45 28.15
N ILE A 41 25.16 -4.25 28.68
CA ILE A 41 25.04 -4.45 30.14
C ILE A 41 26.33 -5.07 30.68
N PHE A 42 26.85 -6.15 30.06
CA PHE A 42 28.10 -6.76 30.49
C PHE A 42 29.30 -5.83 30.36
N LEU A 43 29.35 -5.01 29.31
CA LEU A 43 30.38 -4.00 29.15
C LEU A 43 30.33 -2.97 30.28
N ILE A 44 29.14 -2.47 30.64
CA ILE A 44 28.97 -1.54 31.76
C ILE A 44 29.41 -2.19 33.07
N LEU A 45 29.06 -3.45 33.31
CA LEU A 45 29.49 -4.19 34.51
C LEU A 45 31.03 -4.34 34.55
N ALA A 46 31.66 -4.70 33.43
CA ALA A 46 33.11 -4.84 33.33
C ALA A 46 33.83 -3.50 33.54
N VAL A 47 33.33 -2.42 32.93
CA VAL A 47 33.87 -1.06 33.12
C VAL A 47 33.71 -0.62 34.57
N SER A 48 32.53 -0.78 35.15
CA SER A 48 32.29 -0.42 36.56
C SER A 48 33.28 -1.12 37.50
N ALA A 49 33.60 -2.38 37.19
CA ALA A 49 34.56 -3.16 37.95
C ALA A 49 36.01 -2.70 37.76
N LEU A 50 36.42 -2.35 36.54
CA LEU A 50 37.77 -1.80 36.27
C LEU A 50 38.02 -0.46 36.99
N PHE A 51 36.98 0.36 37.13
CA PHE A 51 37.06 1.66 37.81
C PHE A 51 36.86 1.58 39.33
N GLY A 52 36.70 0.37 39.89
CA GLY A 52 36.58 0.16 41.34
C GLY A 52 35.22 0.58 41.93
N PHE A 53 34.17 0.71 41.11
CA PHE A 53 32.81 0.99 41.58
C PHE A 53 32.10 -0.26 42.13
N THR A 54 32.72 -1.43 41.98
CA THR A 54 32.15 -2.73 42.38
C THR A 54 32.94 -3.36 43.51
N ASP A 55 32.28 -4.21 44.31
CA ASP A 55 32.97 -4.99 45.34
C ASP A 55 34.15 -5.78 44.73
N SER A 56 35.22 -5.94 45.49
CA SER A 56 36.42 -6.71 45.16
C SER A 56 36.12 -8.14 44.69
N VAL A 57 34.99 -8.70 45.14
CA VAL A 57 34.46 -10.02 44.76
C VAL A 57 33.84 -10.04 43.35
N ALA A 58 33.44 -8.89 42.81
CA ALA A 58 32.81 -8.77 41.49
C ALA A 58 33.75 -9.15 40.33
N LEU A 59 35.06 -8.94 40.49
CA LEU A 59 36.10 -9.39 39.55
C LEU A 59 36.63 -10.80 39.85
N SER A 60 36.05 -11.51 40.81
CA SER A 60 36.45 -12.89 41.07
C SER A 60 36.26 -13.74 39.81
N LYS A 61 37.17 -14.70 39.60
CA LYS A 61 37.12 -15.63 38.46
C LYS A 61 35.75 -16.31 38.35
N ASN A 62 35.13 -16.63 39.49
CA ASN A 62 33.80 -17.25 39.54
C ASN A 62 32.70 -16.31 39.03
N GLN A 63 32.68 -15.04 39.46
CA GLN A 63 31.68 -14.08 39.02
C GLN A 63 31.81 -13.75 37.52
N ILE A 64 33.03 -13.62 37.01
CA ILE A 64 33.28 -13.42 35.57
C ILE A 64 32.76 -14.62 34.77
N VAL A 65 33.00 -15.85 35.23
CA VAL A 65 32.48 -17.07 34.57
C VAL A 65 30.95 -17.10 34.60
N VAL A 66 30.32 -16.86 35.76
CA VAL A 66 28.85 -16.85 35.89
C VAL A 66 28.22 -15.79 34.98
N ASN A 67 28.80 -14.60 34.92
CA ASN A 67 28.33 -13.52 34.06
C ASN A 67 28.53 -13.88 32.58
N SER A 68 29.69 -14.44 32.21
CA SER A 68 29.96 -14.88 30.83
C SER A 68 29.00 -15.99 30.38
N VAL A 69 28.70 -16.96 31.25
CA VAL A 69 27.72 -18.01 30.98
C VAL A 69 26.32 -17.42 30.82
N ASN A 70 25.92 -16.47 31.68
CA ASN A 70 24.64 -15.79 31.55
C ASN A 70 24.53 -15.06 30.20
N LEU A 71 25.57 -14.32 29.79
CA LEU A 71 25.64 -13.69 28.46
C LEU A 71 25.46 -14.71 27.33
N ALA A 72 26.21 -15.83 27.40
CA ALA A 72 26.13 -16.88 26.39
C ALA A 72 24.72 -17.48 26.29
N VAL A 73 24.05 -17.72 27.42
CA VAL A 73 22.67 -18.23 27.47
C VAL A 73 21.68 -17.23 26.85
N ILE A 74 21.80 -15.94 27.14
CA ILE A 74 20.93 -14.91 26.57
C ILE A 74 21.12 -14.82 25.05
N LEU A 75 22.37 -14.81 24.58
CA LEU A 75 22.68 -14.79 23.16
C LEU A 75 22.17 -16.07 22.47
N LEU A 76 22.31 -17.22 23.11
CA LEU A 76 21.76 -18.49 22.62
C LEU A 76 20.24 -18.41 22.48
N PHE A 77 19.52 -17.91 23.50
CA PHE A 77 18.07 -17.72 23.41
C PHE A 77 17.67 -16.77 22.27
N ASN A 78 18.40 -15.68 22.06
CA ASN A 78 18.17 -14.76 20.93
C ASN A 78 18.39 -15.43 19.57
N VAL A 79 19.41 -16.31 19.45
CA VAL A 79 19.66 -17.10 18.23
C VAL A 79 18.54 -18.12 18.01
N ILE A 80 18.17 -18.88 19.04
CA ILE A 80 17.07 -19.85 18.99
C ILE A 80 15.77 -19.17 18.57
N TYR A 81 15.46 -18.02 19.18
CA TYR A 81 14.30 -17.22 18.84
C TYR A 81 14.32 -16.78 17.37
N THR A 82 15.45 -16.32 16.86
CA THR A 82 15.62 -15.94 15.44
C THR A 82 15.34 -17.11 14.49
N ILE A 83 15.73 -18.34 14.89
CA ILE A 83 15.45 -19.55 14.11
C ILE A 83 13.96 -19.92 14.19
N LEU A 84 13.36 -19.88 15.38
CA LEU A 84 11.95 -20.24 15.59
C LEU A 84 10.99 -19.29 14.86
N VAL A 85 11.29 -18.00 14.81
CA VAL A 85 10.51 -17.00 14.05
C VAL A 85 10.43 -17.34 12.56
N ARG A 86 11.47 -17.99 12.00
CA ARG A 86 11.48 -18.42 10.59
C ARG A 86 10.70 -19.72 10.36
N LYS A 87 10.60 -20.58 11.38
CA LYS A 87 9.99 -21.91 11.28
C LYS A 87 8.50 -21.94 11.64
N LEU A 88 8.07 -21.09 12.56
CA LEU A 88 6.69 -21.12 13.07
C LEU A 88 5.78 -20.22 12.23
N GLU A 89 4.60 -20.75 11.91
CA GLU A 89 3.54 -20.00 11.23
C GLU A 89 2.82 -19.05 12.20
N ASN A 90 2.51 -19.53 13.40
CA ASN A 90 1.88 -18.73 14.45
C ASN A 90 2.92 -18.16 15.43
N LEU A 91 3.19 -16.86 15.30
CA LEU A 91 4.20 -16.15 16.09
C LEU A 91 3.69 -15.70 17.47
N LYS A 92 2.38 -15.73 17.72
CA LYS A 92 1.76 -15.21 18.96
C LYS A 92 2.29 -15.87 20.24
N PRO A 93 2.28 -17.22 20.39
CA PRO A 93 2.78 -17.86 21.60
C PRO A 93 4.30 -17.64 21.77
N LEU A 94 5.04 -17.56 20.66
CA LEU A 94 6.48 -17.32 20.67
C LEU A 94 6.82 -15.93 21.23
N VAL A 95 6.08 -14.89 20.81
CA VAL A 95 6.24 -13.52 21.33
C VAL A 95 5.93 -13.44 22.82
N LEU A 96 4.81 -14.05 23.27
CA LEU A 96 4.44 -14.04 24.69
C LEU A 96 5.48 -14.76 25.54
N PHE A 97 5.92 -15.95 25.12
CA PHE A 97 6.96 -16.72 25.80
C PHE A 97 8.27 -15.94 25.93
N GLN A 98 8.68 -15.27 24.85
CA GLN A 98 9.86 -14.44 24.83
C GLN A 98 9.76 -13.28 25.83
N LEU A 99 8.66 -12.51 25.81
CA LEU A 99 8.47 -11.40 26.75
C LEU A 99 8.57 -11.87 28.20
N MET A 100 8.00 -13.04 28.54
CA MET A 100 8.09 -13.59 29.90
C MET A 100 9.53 -13.94 30.28
N ILE A 101 10.29 -14.57 29.38
CA ILE A 101 11.71 -14.85 29.60
C ILE A 101 12.49 -13.56 29.85
N ASP A 102 12.22 -12.50 29.10
CA ASP A 102 12.93 -11.24 29.25
C ASP A 102 12.64 -10.54 30.56
N VAL A 103 11.35 -10.53 30.98
CA VAL A 103 10.97 -9.97 32.27
C VAL A 103 11.72 -10.69 33.40
N ILE A 104 11.77 -12.03 33.37
CA ILE A 104 12.52 -12.84 34.35
C ILE A 104 14.01 -12.53 34.27
N HIS A 105 14.59 -12.50 33.07
CA HIS A 105 16.01 -12.28 32.86
C HIS A 105 16.46 -10.89 33.37
N PHE A 106 15.69 -9.84 33.09
CA PHE A 106 15.99 -8.51 33.61
C PHE A 106 15.75 -8.41 35.11
N THR A 107 14.75 -9.09 35.67
CA THR A 107 14.59 -9.20 37.14
C THR A 107 15.86 -9.78 37.77
N LEU A 108 16.38 -10.88 37.22
CA LEU A 108 17.61 -11.50 37.71
C LEU A 108 18.84 -10.60 37.56
N THR A 109 18.91 -9.83 36.49
CA THR A 109 19.99 -8.86 36.25
C THR A 109 19.94 -7.73 37.28
N ILE A 110 18.75 -7.18 37.53
CA ILE A 110 18.51 -6.13 38.53
C ILE A 110 18.87 -6.65 39.94
N TYR A 111 18.40 -7.84 40.31
CA TYR A 111 18.75 -8.48 41.58
C TYR A 111 20.26 -8.63 41.76
N LYS A 112 20.97 -9.22 40.77
CA LYS A 112 22.42 -9.44 40.83
C LYS A 112 23.25 -8.15 40.90
N THR A 113 22.65 -7.02 40.56
CA THR A 113 23.32 -5.72 40.47
C THR A 113 22.90 -4.76 41.59
N GLY A 114 22.28 -5.26 42.66
CA GLY A 114 21.90 -4.45 43.83
C GLY A 114 20.40 -4.35 44.10
N GLY A 115 19.55 -5.11 43.40
CA GLY A 115 18.12 -5.15 43.69
C GLY A 115 17.45 -3.77 43.60
N VAL A 116 16.98 -3.23 44.73
CA VAL A 116 16.33 -1.91 44.78
C VAL A 116 17.27 -0.75 44.46
N VAL A 117 18.57 -0.86 44.77
CA VAL A 117 19.56 0.18 44.48
C VAL A 117 20.14 0.09 43.06
N SER A 118 19.77 -0.95 42.30
CA SER A 118 20.33 -1.18 40.97
C SER A 118 19.94 -0.07 39.98
N PRO A 119 20.90 0.49 39.21
CA PRO A 119 20.60 1.47 38.16
C PRO A 119 19.91 0.84 36.95
N PHE A 120 19.79 -0.50 36.87
CA PHE A 120 19.28 -1.21 35.70
C PHE A 120 17.77 -1.41 35.69
N ALA A 121 17.01 -0.79 36.60
CA ALA A 121 15.54 -0.86 36.59
C ALA A 121 14.92 -0.40 35.25
N PHE A 122 15.60 0.47 34.50
CA PHE A 122 15.16 0.92 33.17
C PHE A 122 15.08 -0.22 32.14
N LEU A 123 15.73 -1.37 32.35
CA LEU A 123 15.67 -2.50 31.43
C LEU A 123 14.24 -3.03 31.26
N TYR A 124 13.38 -2.88 32.27
CA TYR A 124 11.96 -3.20 32.14
C TYR A 124 11.25 -2.35 31.09
N PHE A 125 11.69 -1.11 30.85
CA PHE A 125 11.12 -0.26 29.80
C PHE A 125 11.27 -0.91 28.42
N ILE A 126 12.37 -1.64 28.18
CA ILE A 126 12.59 -2.33 26.90
C ILE A 126 11.57 -3.45 26.69
N VAL A 127 11.21 -4.19 27.74
CA VAL A 127 10.21 -5.27 27.64
C VAL A 127 8.80 -4.70 27.52
N ILE A 128 8.50 -3.63 28.25
CA ILE A 128 7.22 -2.91 28.15
C ILE A 128 7.03 -2.38 26.73
N PHE A 129 8.05 -1.74 26.15
CA PHE A 129 8.04 -1.28 24.76
C PHE A 129 7.92 -2.44 23.76
N SER A 130 8.63 -3.54 24.00
CA SER A 130 8.54 -4.75 23.16
C SER A 130 7.11 -5.31 23.15
N GLY A 131 6.44 -5.32 24.31
CA GLY A 131 5.04 -5.73 24.44
C GLY A 131 4.08 -4.82 23.67
N SER A 132 4.30 -3.50 23.72
CA SER A 132 3.46 -2.53 22.99
C SER A 132 3.58 -2.72 21.47
N MET A 133 4.80 -2.95 20.98
CA MET A 133 5.13 -3.01 19.55
C MET A 133 4.80 -4.36 18.89
N LEU A 134 4.90 -5.48 19.63
CA LEU A 134 4.71 -6.82 19.07
C LEU A 134 3.27 -7.33 19.14
N ILE A 135 2.50 -6.86 20.12
CA ILE A 135 1.13 -7.36 20.36
C ILE A 135 0.16 -6.19 20.24
N THR A 136 0.04 -5.36 21.28
CA THR A 136 -0.86 -4.21 21.31
C THR A 136 -0.38 -3.18 22.34
N GLY A 137 -0.84 -1.93 22.20
CA GLY A 137 -0.65 -0.90 23.23
C GLY A 137 -1.11 -1.34 24.63
N LYS A 138 -2.21 -2.09 24.76
CA LYS A 138 -2.69 -2.63 26.04
C LYS A 138 -1.72 -3.63 26.67
N THR A 139 -1.01 -4.40 25.85
CA THR A 139 -0.01 -5.36 26.33
C THR A 139 1.13 -4.66 27.08
N ALA A 140 1.44 -3.40 26.76
CA ALA A 140 2.41 -2.61 27.52
C ALA A 140 2.05 -2.51 29.01
N TYR A 141 0.76 -2.26 29.32
CA TYR A 141 0.27 -2.18 30.70
C TYR A 141 0.27 -3.53 31.40
N LEU A 142 -0.06 -4.61 30.69
CA LEU A 142 0.01 -5.97 31.24
C LEU A 142 1.46 -6.31 31.63
N ILE A 143 2.41 -6.06 30.72
CA ILE A 143 3.84 -6.29 30.97
C ILE A 143 4.33 -5.39 32.11
N ALA A 144 3.93 -4.12 32.16
CA ALA A 144 4.27 -3.22 33.27
C ALA A 144 3.74 -3.73 34.62
N GLY A 145 2.55 -4.33 34.65
CA GLY A 145 2.00 -5.01 35.83
C GLY A 145 2.85 -6.21 36.26
N ILE A 146 3.29 -7.05 35.30
CA ILE A 146 4.16 -8.20 35.57
C ILE A 146 5.55 -7.73 36.07
N CYS A 147 6.14 -6.72 35.45
CA CYS A 147 7.40 -6.11 35.90
C CYS A 147 7.26 -5.53 37.31
N SER A 148 6.16 -4.82 37.59
CA SER A 148 5.88 -4.26 38.93
C SER A 148 5.74 -5.36 39.98
N PHE A 149 5.06 -6.45 39.64
CA PHE A 149 4.90 -7.61 40.52
C PHE A 149 6.24 -8.27 40.82
N LEU A 150 7.05 -8.60 39.80
CA LEU A 150 8.34 -9.25 40.02
C LEU A 150 9.35 -8.35 40.73
N TYR A 151 9.37 -7.04 40.40
CA TYR A 151 10.22 -6.08 41.09
C TYR A 151 9.83 -5.93 42.56
N SER A 152 8.53 -5.85 42.86
CA SER A 152 8.04 -5.81 44.25
C SER A 152 8.35 -7.12 45.00
N LEU A 153 8.15 -8.27 44.34
CA LEU A 153 8.43 -9.58 44.91
C LEU A 153 9.92 -9.73 45.24
N MET A 154 10.81 -9.31 44.34
CA MET A 154 12.26 -9.29 44.56
C MET A 154 12.62 -8.51 45.83
N ILE A 155 12.12 -7.27 45.97
CA ILE A 155 12.37 -6.42 47.14
C ILE A 155 11.83 -7.05 48.43
N ILE A 156 10.64 -7.66 48.40
CA ILE A 156 10.05 -8.32 49.56
C ILE A 156 10.86 -9.53 49.98
N LEU A 157 11.30 -10.36 49.03
CA LEU A 157 12.11 -11.55 49.31
C LEU A 157 13.47 -11.16 49.91
N GLU A 158 14.07 -10.08 49.42
CA GLU A 158 15.33 -9.54 49.92
C GLU A 158 15.18 -8.99 51.34
N LYS A 159 14.14 -8.20 51.60
CA LYS A 159 13.84 -7.65 52.93
C LYS A 159 13.50 -8.73 53.97
N ARG A 160 12.93 -9.85 53.53
CA ARG A 160 12.65 -11.02 54.39
C ARG A 160 13.84 -11.97 54.53
N GLU A 161 15.00 -11.62 53.97
CA GLU A 161 16.22 -12.43 53.98
C GLU A 161 16.04 -13.83 53.35
N PHE A 162 15.00 -14.02 52.52
CA PHE A 162 14.80 -15.27 51.79
C PHE A 162 15.83 -15.42 50.65
N ILE A 163 16.26 -14.29 50.10
CA ILE A 163 17.37 -14.18 49.16
C ILE A 163 18.42 -13.23 49.75
N MET A 164 19.70 -13.52 49.52
CA MET A 164 20.81 -12.70 50.01
C MET A 164 20.95 -11.43 49.18
N HIS A 165 20.99 -10.27 49.83
CA HIS A 165 21.30 -9.00 49.17
C HIS A 165 22.65 -9.09 48.42
N GLN A 166 22.73 -8.42 47.28
CA GLN A 166 23.92 -8.42 46.43
C GLN A 166 24.50 -7.00 46.36
N ASP A 167 25.55 -6.73 47.14
CA ASP A 167 26.27 -5.46 47.12
C ASP A 167 27.17 -5.35 45.89
N PHE A 168 26.57 -5.12 44.72
CA PHE A 168 27.35 -5.01 43.49
C PHE A 168 27.99 -3.62 43.34
N PHE A 169 27.23 -2.54 43.56
CA PHE A 169 27.71 -1.17 43.44
C PHE A 169 28.02 -0.60 44.83
N ILE A 170 29.32 -0.52 45.17
CA ILE A 170 29.78 -0.04 46.50
C ILE A 170 29.23 1.36 46.85
N PRO A 171 29.17 2.36 45.93
CA PRO A 171 28.66 3.68 46.30
C PRO A 171 27.18 3.71 46.70
N LEU A 172 26.43 2.65 46.37
CA LEU A 172 25.00 2.54 46.58
C LEU A 172 24.64 1.54 47.70
N SER A 173 25.62 0.80 48.23
CA SER A 173 25.38 -0.16 49.30
C SER A 173 25.00 0.53 50.60
N GLY A 174 24.17 -0.13 51.40
CA GLY A 174 23.58 0.40 52.63
C GLY A 174 22.35 1.30 52.42
N LEU A 175 22.08 1.79 51.20
CA LEU A 175 20.88 2.59 50.92
C LEU A 175 19.60 1.74 51.03
N GLU A 176 19.69 0.44 50.75
CA GLU A 176 18.60 -0.53 50.88
C GLU A 176 18.09 -0.67 52.31
N GLN A 177 18.95 -0.40 53.32
CA GLN A 177 18.58 -0.46 54.73
C GLN A 177 17.70 0.73 55.14
N ASN A 178 17.75 1.84 54.39
CA ASN A 178 16.93 3.01 54.67
C ASN A 178 15.50 2.78 54.18
N PRO A 179 14.50 2.70 55.08
CA PRO A 179 13.11 2.41 54.69
C PRO A 179 12.51 3.50 53.80
N SER A 180 12.92 4.76 53.98
CA SER A 180 12.45 5.88 53.15
C SER A 180 12.96 5.76 51.72
N TYR A 181 14.22 5.36 51.54
CA TYR A 181 14.79 5.12 50.21
C TYR A 181 14.09 3.95 49.52
N LEU A 182 13.86 2.84 50.23
CA LEU A 182 13.18 1.67 49.68
C LEU A 182 11.78 2.01 49.18
N ILE A 183 10.97 2.72 49.97
CA ILE A 183 9.62 3.13 49.59
C ILE A 183 9.65 4.09 48.40
N LEU A 184 10.58 5.06 48.40
CA LEU A 184 10.73 6.02 47.32
C LEU A 184 11.11 5.32 46.01
N SER A 185 12.16 4.50 46.00
CA SER A 185 12.64 3.78 44.81
C SER A 185 11.59 2.81 44.28
N TRP A 186 10.90 2.08 45.17
CA TRP A 186 9.82 1.17 44.79
C TRP A 186 8.63 1.91 44.15
N SER A 187 8.15 2.97 44.79
CA SER A 187 7.01 3.75 44.27
C SER A 187 7.37 4.46 42.96
N PHE A 188 8.58 5.01 42.86
CA PHE A 188 9.10 5.62 41.65
C PHE A 188 9.21 4.62 40.50
N ALA A 189 9.70 3.40 40.75
CA ALA A 189 9.80 2.35 39.74
C ALA A 189 8.42 1.95 39.20
N ILE A 190 7.45 1.70 40.08
CA ILE A 190 6.08 1.33 39.67
C ILE A 190 5.45 2.46 38.85
N PHE A 191 5.49 3.70 39.35
CA PHE A 191 4.95 4.84 38.61
C PHE A 191 5.62 4.99 37.24
N SER A 192 6.94 4.83 37.19
CA SER A 192 7.71 4.90 35.93
C SER A 192 7.34 3.79 34.96
N PHE A 193 7.12 2.55 35.41
CA PHE A 193 6.72 1.44 34.53
C PHE A 193 5.36 1.72 33.87
N PHE A 194 4.39 2.22 34.63
CA PHE A 194 3.06 2.56 34.09
C PHE A 194 3.08 3.82 33.22
N ALA A 195 3.81 4.86 33.61
CA ALA A 195 4.01 6.06 32.80
C ALA A 195 4.67 5.70 31.46
N PHE A 196 5.70 4.85 31.50
CA PHE A 196 6.38 4.37 30.30
C PHE A 196 5.48 3.47 29.46
N ALA A 197 4.65 2.60 30.06
CA ALA A 197 3.66 1.82 29.33
C ALA A 197 2.65 2.70 28.58
N ALA A 198 2.20 3.80 29.20
CA ALA A 198 1.33 4.77 28.56
C ALA A 198 2.01 5.46 27.38
N LEU A 199 3.26 5.91 27.56
CA LEU A 199 4.06 6.52 26.49
C LEU A 199 4.30 5.53 25.34
N ALA A 200 4.72 4.31 25.64
CA ALA A 200 4.97 3.26 24.66
C ALA A 200 3.69 2.92 23.88
N SER A 201 2.56 2.74 24.58
CA SER A 201 1.27 2.49 23.94
C SER A 201 0.85 3.64 23.03
N TYR A 202 0.98 4.89 23.48
CA TYR A 202 0.65 6.08 22.68
C TYR A 202 1.54 6.17 21.43
N LEU A 203 2.86 6.04 21.59
CA LEU A 203 3.81 6.15 20.49
C LEU A 203 3.61 5.04 19.46
N THR A 204 3.42 3.80 19.91
CA THR A 204 3.11 2.68 19.03
C THR A 204 1.80 2.93 18.27
N GLY A 205 0.75 3.38 18.95
CA GLY A 205 -0.52 3.72 18.29
C GLY A 205 -0.38 4.84 17.25
N LEU A 206 0.38 5.88 17.57
CA LEU A 206 0.67 7.00 16.66
C LEU A 206 1.44 6.53 15.42
N ILE A 207 2.46 5.69 15.58
CA ILE A 207 3.26 5.14 14.47
C ILE A 207 2.36 4.35 13.51
N HIS A 208 1.56 3.40 14.01
CA HIS A 208 0.68 2.59 13.16
C HIS A 208 -0.40 3.44 12.47
N ARG A 209 -0.91 4.48 13.13
CA ARG A 209 -1.86 5.41 12.52
C ARG A 209 -1.21 6.21 11.39
N ARG A 210 -0.01 6.77 11.63
CA ARG A 210 0.73 7.51 10.60
C ARG A 210 1.12 6.62 9.42
N GLU A 211 1.53 5.39 9.66
CA GLU A 211 1.85 4.43 8.59
C GLU A 211 0.62 4.12 7.72
N ARG A 212 -0.56 3.94 8.34
CA ARG A 212 -1.83 3.77 7.61
C ARG A 212 -2.20 5.00 6.79
N GLU A 213 -2.18 6.18 7.41
CA GLU A 213 -2.45 7.46 6.72
C GLU A 213 -1.51 7.66 5.52
N LEU A 214 -0.22 7.34 5.68
CA LEU A 214 0.80 7.49 4.64
C LEU A 214 0.59 6.48 3.50
N LYS A 215 0.19 5.23 3.82
CA LYS A 215 -0.15 4.20 2.83
C LYS A 215 -1.36 4.61 1.98
N ASP A 216 -2.40 5.15 2.60
CA ASP A 216 -3.61 5.62 1.90
C ASP A 216 -3.35 6.87 1.05
N ALA A 217 -2.56 7.82 1.56
CA ALA A 217 -2.14 9.00 0.82
C ALA A 217 -1.28 8.62 -0.40
N ASN A 218 -0.33 7.68 -0.23
CA ASN A 218 0.52 7.21 -1.32
C ASN A 218 -0.29 6.47 -2.40
N LYS A 219 -1.26 5.63 -2.01
CA LYS A 219 -2.18 4.98 -2.96
C LYS A 219 -2.97 6.02 -3.77
N THR A 220 -3.42 7.09 -3.13
CA THR A 220 -4.14 8.18 -3.80
C THR A 220 -3.23 8.98 -4.73
N LEU A 221 -1.99 9.23 -4.31
CA LEU A 221 -0.99 9.92 -5.12
C LEU A 221 -0.64 9.14 -6.40
N ASN A 222 -0.42 7.83 -6.28
CA ASN A 222 -0.15 6.96 -7.42
C ASN A 222 -1.29 6.98 -8.44
N LYS A 223 -2.56 6.90 -8.00
CA LYS A 223 -3.71 7.02 -8.90
C LYS A 223 -3.73 8.34 -9.66
N LYS A 224 -3.48 9.47 -8.97
CA LYS A 224 -3.42 10.79 -9.62
C LYS A 224 -2.27 10.87 -10.63
N HIS A 225 -1.12 10.27 -10.31
CA HIS A 225 0.03 10.22 -11.20
C HIS A 225 -0.28 9.43 -12.48
N GLU A 226 -0.90 8.25 -12.34
CA GLU A 226 -1.34 7.43 -13.48
C GLU A 226 -2.33 8.18 -14.38
N THR A 227 -3.34 8.82 -13.78
CA THR A 227 -4.31 9.64 -14.54
C THR A 227 -3.61 10.79 -15.28
N MET A 228 -2.64 11.46 -14.64
CA MET A 228 -1.89 12.55 -15.27
C MET A 228 -1.02 12.07 -16.43
N LEU A 229 -0.38 10.91 -16.30
CA LEU A 229 0.41 10.30 -17.38
C LEU A 229 -0.46 9.91 -18.58
N LEU A 230 -1.66 9.39 -18.34
CA LEU A 230 -2.63 9.10 -19.40
C LEU A 230 -2.99 10.38 -20.16
N LEU A 231 -3.39 11.44 -19.45
CA LEU A 231 -3.71 12.74 -20.05
C LEU A 231 -2.54 13.31 -20.87
N TYR A 232 -1.32 13.24 -20.33
CA TYR A 232 -0.12 13.73 -21.02
C TYR A 232 0.20 12.93 -22.29
N ARG A 233 0.16 11.59 -22.24
CA ARG A 233 0.43 10.73 -23.41
C ARG A 233 -0.58 10.97 -24.52
N THR A 234 -1.86 11.01 -24.18
CA THR A 234 -2.94 11.30 -25.14
C THR A 234 -2.74 12.67 -25.78
N SER A 235 -2.47 13.72 -24.99
CA SER A 235 -2.24 15.07 -25.53
C SER A 235 -1.00 15.15 -26.42
N ARG A 236 0.11 14.52 -26.01
CA ARG A 236 1.38 14.57 -26.75
C ARG A 236 1.27 13.90 -28.11
N ALA A 237 0.66 12.72 -28.16
CA ALA A 237 0.58 11.98 -29.40
C ALA A 237 -0.31 12.69 -30.43
N LEU A 238 -1.42 13.25 -29.97
CA LEU A 238 -2.34 14.00 -30.83
C LEU A 238 -1.75 15.30 -31.38
N ASN A 239 -0.95 16.02 -30.59
CA ASN A 239 -0.26 17.23 -31.06
C ASN A 239 0.94 16.95 -31.99
N SER A 240 1.32 15.68 -32.22
CA SER A 240 2.47 15.33 -33.04
C SER A 240 2.14 14.91 -34.47
N SER A 241 0.87 14.60 -34.75
CA SER A 241 0.40 14.17 -36.06
C SER A 241 0.16 15.36 -36.98
N ARG A 242 0.58 15.26 -38.25
CA ARG A 242 0.44 16.34 -39.24
C ARG A 242 -0.74 16.12 -40.19
N THR A 243 -1.28 14.91 -40.25
CA THR A 243 -2.41 14.56 -41.12
C THR A 243 -3.50 13.84 -40.33
N VAL A 244 -4.75 13.93 -40.83
CA VAL A 244 -5.89 13.24 -40.23
C VAL A 244 -5.66 11.73 -40.21
N ARG A 245 -5.03 11.18 -41.25
CA ARG A 245 -4.69 9.77 -41.35
C ARG A 245 -3.77 9.31 -40.21
N GLU A 246 -2.72 10.06 -39.91
CA GLU A 246 -1.80 9.77 -38.80
C GLU A 246 -2.49 9.84 -37.44
N VAL A 247 -3.34 10.86 -37.23
CA VAL A 247 -4.13 11.00 -36.00
C VAL A 247 -5.03 9.79 -35.79
N VAL A 248 -5.81 9.44 -36.81
CA VAL A 248 -6.76 8.32 -36.74
C VAL A 248 -6.03 7.00 -36.58
N ASP A 249 -4.94 6.76 -37.31
CA ASP A 249 -4.12 5.55 -37.20
C ASP A 249 -3.56 5.38 -35.79
N TYR A 250 -3.02 6.46 -35.21
CA TYR A 250 -2.47 6.47 -33.86
C TYR A 250 -3.56 6.20 -32.82
N ILE A 251 -4.67 6.95 -32.84
CA ILE A 251 -5.77 6.78 -31.86
C ILE A 251 -6.30 5.36 -31.87
N LEU A 252 -6.59 4.82 -33.07
CA LEU A 252 -7.17 3.50 -33.19
C LEU A 252 -6.19 2.42 -32.73
N SER A 253 -4.89 2.58 -33.00
CA SER A 253 -3.85 1.64 -32.57
C SER A 253 -3.62 1.70 -31.05
N GLU A 254 -3.59 2.90 -30.47
CA GLU A 254 -3.44 3.09 -29.02
C GLU A 254 -4.63 2.51 -28.26
N LEU A 255 -5.87 2.71 -28.74
CA LEU A 255 -7.06 2.09 -28.16
C LEU A 255 -7.00 0.57 -28.22
N MET A 256 -6.56 0.00 -29.35
CA MET A 256 -6.41 -1.45 -29.52
C MET A 256 -5.42 -2.05 -28.54
N GLU A 257 -4.27 -1.40 -28.33
CA GLU A 257 -3.21 -1.88 -27.45
C GLU A 257 -3.57 -1.70 -25.97
N TYR A 258 -4.07 -0.51 -25.59
CA TYR A 258 -4.36 -0.19 -24.20
C TYR A 258 -5.59 -0.91 -23.66
N LEU A 259 -6.65 -1.05 -24.49
CA LEU A 259 -7.90 -1.68 -24.09
C LEU A 259 -7.99 -3.15 -24.53
N VAL A 260 -6.99 -3.72 -25.22
CA VAL A 260 -7.00 -5.12 -25.69
C VAL A 260 -8.31 -5.44 -26.45
N LEU A 261 -8.52 -4.72 -27.55
CA LEU A 261 -9.74 -4.80 -28.36
C LEU A 261 -9.58 -5.74 -29.55
N ASP A 262 -10.69 -6.22 -30.09
CA ASP A 262 -10.67 -6.98 -31.34
C ASP A 262 -10.72 -6.04 -32.54
N ARG A 263 -11.52 -4.96 -32.46
CA ARG A 263 -11.59 -3.92 -33.50
C ARG A 263 -11.79 -2.53 -32.93
N SER A 264 -11.25 -1.54 -33.63
CA SER A 264 -11.55 -0.13 -33.45
C SER A 264 -11.84 0.52 -34.81
N LEU A 265 -12.85 1.39 -34.85
CA LEU A 265 -13.39 1.99 -36.07
C LEU A 265 -13.55 3.49 -35.85
N LEU A 266 -13.33 4.29 -36.89
CA LEU A 266 -13.61 5.71 -36.85
C LEU A 266 -14.39 6.13 -38.08
N TYR A 267 -15.49 6.84 -37.85
CA TYR A 267 -16.33 7.46 -38.87
C TYR A 267 -16.13 8.97 -38.84
N LEU A 268 -15.99 9.60 -40.01
CA LEU A 268 -15.95 11.05 -40.14
C LEU A 268 -17.26 11.59 -40.70
N ASN A 269 -17.66 12.76 -40.19
CA ASN A 269 -18.75 13.56 -40.71
C ASN A 269 -18.16 14.64 -41.64
N ILE A 270 -18.45 14.53 -42.93
CA ILE A 270 -17.82 15.38 -43.95
C ILE A 270 -18.80 16.46 -44.45
N ASN A 271 -20.08 16.10 -44.65
CA ASN A 271 -21.07 17.01 -45.25
C ASN A 271 -22.31 17.27 -44.36
N ASN A 272 -22.28 16.88 -43.07
CA ASN A 272 -23.47 16.84 -42.20
C ASN A 272 -24.63 15.97 -42.71
N GLU A 273 -24.43 15.19 -43.78
CA GLU A 273 -25.43 14.28 -44.33
C GLU A 273 -25.11 12.81 -44.03
N TYR A 274 -23.83 12.43 -44.01
CA TYR A 274 -23.38 11.05 -43.86
C TYR A 274 -22.17 10.94 -42.93
N LEU A 275 -22.13 9.85 -42.18
CA LEU A 275 -20.94 9.34 -41.51
C LEU A 275 -20.25 8.33 -42.41
N HIS A 276 -19.04 8.66 -42.85
CA HIS A 276 -18.23 7.78 -43.68
C HIS A 276 -17.25 7.02 -42.81
N LEU A 277 -17.19 5.70 -42.95
CA LEU A 277 -16.17 4.88 -42.31
C LEU A 277 -14.79 5.27 -42.88
N TYR A 278 -13.96 5.87 -42.03
CA TYR A 278 -12.65 6.40 -42.42
C TYR A 278 -11.55 5.33 -42.29
N MET A 279 -11.55 4.62 -41.16
CA MET A 279 -10.55 3.58 -40.88
C MET A 279 -11.11 2.51 -39.94
N VAL A 280 -10.64 1.28 -40.15
CA VAL A 280 -10.84 0.13 -39.25
C VAL A 280 -9.49 -0.46 -38.92
N LYS A 281 -9.20 -0.60 -37.64
CA LYS A 281 -8.11 -1.43 -37.13
C LYS A 281 -8.70 -2.68 -36.51
N GLN A 282 -8.10 -3.82 -36.81
CA GLN A 282 -8.49 -5.12 -36.29
C GLN A 282 -7.26 -5.81 -35.72
N TRP A 283 -7.43 -6.54 -34.62
CA TRP A 283 -6.36 -7.32 -34.02
C TRP A 283 -5.88 -8.37 -35.03
N GLN A 284 -4.58 -8.34 -35.34
CA GLN A 284 -3.95 -9.27 -36.28
C GLN A 284 -3.22 -10.37 -35.52
N ASN A 285 -3.48 -11.61 -35.92
CA ASN A 285 -2.71 -12.75 -35.43
C ASN A 285 -1.30 -12.69 -36.05
N PRO A 286 -0.21 -12.74 -35.26
CA PRO A 286 1.14 -12.72 -35.81
C PRO A 286 1.35 -13.92 -36.75
N GLY A 287 1.57 -13.69 -38.04
CA GLY A 287 1.94 -14.74 -39.00
C GLY A 287 0.91 -15.13 -40.09
N LYS A 288 -0.18 -14.37 -40.29
CA LYS A 288 -1.00 -14.50 -41.52
C LYS A 288 -0.89 -13.25 -42.38
N GLU A 289 -0.55 -13.45 -43.66
CA GLU A 289 -0.49 -12.38 -44.66
C GLU A 289 -1.84 -11.67 -44.84
N THR A 290 -1.69 -10.40 -45.14
CA THR A 290 -2.64 -9.30 -45.30
C THR A 290 -3.94 -9.67 -46.02
N SER A 291 -5.07 -9.40 -45.36
CA SER A 291 -6.22 -8.83 -46.06
C SER A 291 -6.28 -7.38 -45.59
N SER A 292 -5.73 -6.45 -46.37
CA SER A 292 -6.04 -5.04 -46.19
C SER A 292 -7.56 -4.90 -46.22
N THR A 293 -8.16 -4.25 -45.24
CA THR A 293 -9.56 -3.77 -45.34
C THR A 293 -9.65 -2.57 -46.30
N GLU A 294 -8.87 -2.58 -47.38
CA GLU A 294 -9.12 -1.79 -48.57
C GLU A 294 -10.38 -2.36 -49.24
N GLY A 295 -11.56 -1.86 -48.86
CA GLY A 295 -12.79 -2.23 -49.59
C GLY A 295 -14.12 -2.02 -48.87
N ILE A 296 -14.15 -1.86 -47.54
CA ILE A 296 -15.42 -1.64 -46.83
C ILE A 296 -15.76 -0.14 -46.83
N LYS A 297 -16.32 0.34 -47.95
CA LYS A 297 -16.91 1.68 -48.04
C LYS A 297 -18.30 1.65 -47.40
N VAL A 298 -18.38 2.00 -46.11
CA VAL A 298 -19.65 2.14 -45.39
C VAL A 298 -19.94 3.62 -45.19
N SER A 299 -21.11 4.05 -45.66
CA SER A 299 -21.64 5.39 -45.41
C SER A 299 -22.98 5.26 -44.71
N ILE A 300 -23.13 5.89 -43.55
CA ILE A 300 -24.34 5.83 -42.73
C ILE A 300 -25.01 7.21 -42.80
N PRO A 301 -26.26 7.32 -43.28
CA PRO A 301 -26.95 8.60 -43.30
C PRO A 301 -27.16 9.12 -41.88
N LEU A 302 -27.02 10.43 -41.66
CA LEU A 302 -27.26 11.10 -40.38
C LEU A 302 -28.76 11.23 -40.11
N ARG A 303 -29.43 10.09 -39.92
CA ARG A 303 -30.83 9.97 -39.50
C ARG A 303 -30.95 9.04 -38.29
N LEU A 304 -31.92 9.31 -37.42
CA LEU A 304 -32.12 8.53 -36.18
C LEU A 304 -32.49 7.06 -36.43
N ASP A 305 -33.04 6.74 -37.60
CA ASP A 305 -33.40 5.39 -38.04
C ASP A 305 -32.21 4.62 -38.66
N ALA A 306 -31.08 5.29 -38.92
CA ALA A 306 -29.91 4.68 -39.56
C ALA A 306 -29.03 3.85 -38.61
N GLY A 307 -29.41 3.77 -37.32
CA GLY A 307 -28.79 2.92 -36.30
C GLY A 307 -28.00 3.68 -35.24
N LEU A 308 -27.40 2.94 -34.30
CA LEU A 308 -26.73 3.53 -33.12
C LEU A 308 -25.56 4.46 -33.45
N THR A 309 -24.79 4.20 -34.50
CA THR A 309 -23.70 5.10 -34.93
C THR A 309 -24.24 6.48 -35.32
N ALA A 310 -25.31 6.53 -36.12
CA ALA A 310 -25.95 7.79 -36.50
C ALA A 310 -26.60 8.48 -35.30
N ARG A 311 -27.27 7.72 -34.43
CA ARG A 311 -27.85 8.26 -33.18
C ARG A 311 -26.79 8.86 -32.27
N SER A 312 -25.63 8.22 -32.13
CA SER A 312 -24.50 8.73 -31.34
C SER A 312 -24.06 10.09 -31.84
N ALA A 313 -23.92 10.26 -33.16
CA ALA A 313 -23.63 11.55 -33.75
C ALA A 313 -24.75 12.59 -33.50
N ILE A 314 -25.99 12.27 -33.85
CA ILE A 314 -27.11 13.23 -33.83
C ILE A 314 -27.45 13.67 -32.40
N LEU A 315 -27.55 12.71 -31.49
CA LEU A 315 -27.89 12.97 -30.09
C LEU A 315 -26.68 13.42 -29.27
N ARG A 316 -25.47 13.28 -29.81
CA ARG A 316 -24.21 13.55 -29.12
C ARG A 316 -24.06 12.74 -27.83
N GLU A 317 -24.57 11.52 -27.87
CA GLU A 317 -24.53 10.58 -26.76
C GLU A 317 -23.61 9.40 -27.09
N ALA A 318 -22.83 8.98 -26.09
CA ALA A 318 -22.05 7.75 -26.17
C ALA A 318 -22.94 6.57 -25.77
N TYR A 319 -22.72 5.42 -26.40
CA TYR A 319 -23.47 4.18 -26.12
C TYR A 319 -22.51 3.05 -25.79
N ASN A 320 -22.76 2.35 -24.68
CA ASN A 320 -22.11 1.08 -24.35
C ASN A 320 -23.14 -0.05 -24.50
N VAL A 321 -22.85 -1.03 -25.36
CA VAL A 321 -23.81 -2.07 -25.76
C VAL A 321 -23.22 -3.45 -25.51
N ASP A 322 -23.62 -4.06 -24.39
CA ASP A 322 -23.18 -5.41 -24.01
C ASP A 322 -23.85 -6.51 -24.84
N LYS A 323 -25.13 -6.30 -25.17
CA LYS A 323 -25.96 -7.28 -25.88
C LYS A 323 -26.64 -6.63 -27.07
N PRO A 324 -25.97 -6.57 -28.23
CA PRO A 324 -26.51 -5.83 -29.35
C PRO A 324 -27.74 -6.52 -29.97
N GLU A 325 -27.93 -7.82 -29.77
CA GLU A 325 -29.15 -8.54 -30.21
C GLU A 325 -30.44 -8.01 -29.55
N GLU A 326 -30.36 -7.46 -28.34
CA GLU A 326 -31.50 -6.93 -27.60
C GLU A 326 -31.78 -5.45 -27.94
N SER A 327 -30.92 -4.79 -28.71
CA SER A 327 -31.04 -3.37 -29.02
C SER A 327 -31.97 -3.11 -30.23
N PRO A 328 -33.02 -2.29 -30.08
CA PRO A 328 -33.95 -1.97 -31.16
C PRO A 328 -33.34 -1.08 -32.26
N TYR A 329 -32.11 -0.59 -32.04
CA TYR A 329 -31.44 0.39 -32.89
C TYR A 329 -30.25 -0.18 -33.65
N ILE A 330 -30.08 -1.51 -33.66
CA ILE A 330 -29.06 -2.18 -34.48
C ILE A 330 -29.56 -2.29 -35.92
N ASN A 331 -28.73 -1.80 -36.85
CA ASN A 331 -28.94 -2.04 -38.27
C ASN A 331 -28.58 -3.49 -38.60
N ARG A 332 -29.60 -4.32 -38.90
CA ARG A 332 -29.44 -5.75 -39.21
C ARG A 332 -28.57 -6.00 -40.45
N GLU A 333 -28.66 -5.14 -41.46
CA GLU A 333 -27.88 -5.30 -42.69
C GLU A 333 -26.39 -5.07 -42.44
N LEU A 334 -26.05 -4.05 -41.64
CA LEU A 334 -24.68 -3.80 -41.22
C LEU A 334 -24.18 -4.94 -40.31
N ALA A 335 -25.00 -5.35 -39.33
CA ALA A 335 -24.65 -6.42 -38.42
C ALA A 335 -24.37 -7.77 -39.12
N LEU A 336 -25.03 -8.07 -40.24
CA LEU A 336 -24.75 -9.24 -41.06
C LEU A 336 -23.39 -9.16 -41.78
N LYS A 337 -22.95 -7.95 -42.16
CA LYS A 337 -21.69 -7.71 -42.89
C LYS A 337 -20.46 -7.70 -41.96
N ILE A 338 -20.61 -7.15 -40.74
CA ILE A 338 -19.48 -6.93 -39.80
C ILE A 338 -19.57 -7.73 -38.50
N GLY A 339 -20.66 -8.48 -38.26
CA GLY A 339 -20.88 -9.28 -37.04
C GLY A 339 -21.51 -8.49 -35.88
N LEU A 340 -22.02 -9.22 -34.89
CA LEU A 340 -22.65 -8.72 -33.67
C LEU A 340 -21.75 -9.05 -32.47
N ASN A 341 -20.86 -8.12 -32.11
CA ASN A 341 -20.03 -8.18 -30.90
C ASN A 341 -20.52 -7.13 -29.90
N PRO A 342 -20.30 -7.30 -28.58
CA PRO A 342 -20.35 -6.19 -27.63
C PRO A 342 -19.49 -5.03 -28.14
N PHE A 343 -20.04 -3.81 -28.09
CA PHE A 343 -19.35 -2.64 -28.63
C PHE A 343 -19.69 -1.38 -27.85
N ALA A 344 -18.82 -0.38 -27.99
CA ALA A 344 -19.07 0.96 -27.51
C ALA A 344 -18.85 1.99 -28.62
N LEU A 345 -19.64 3.05 -28.58
CA LEU A 345 -19.60 4.18 -29.50
C LEU A 345 -19.45 5.46 -28.70
N ALA A 346 -18.60 6.36 -29.15
CA ALA A 346 -18.51 7.72 -28.61
C ALA A 346 -18.49 8.75 -29.75
N PRO A 347 -19.31 9.80 -29.68
CA PRO A 347 -19.29 10.85 -30.68
C PRO A 347 -18.07 11.74 -30.48
N MET A 348 -17.44 12.12 -31.58
CA MET A 348 -16.35 13.10 -31.60
C MET A 348 -16.97 14.47 -31.83
N VAL A 349 -17.17 15.22 -30.75
CA VAL A 349 -17.85 16.53 -30.80
C VAL A 349 -16.88 17.64 -30.40
N LEU A 350 -16.79 18.67 -31.24
CA LEU A 350 -16.08 19.91 -30.89
C LEU A 350 -17.07 21.07 -30.89
N ARG A 351 -17.29 21.67 -29.71
CA ARG A 351 -18.35 22.68 -29.49
C ARG A 351 -19.72 22.11 -29.87
N ASP A 352 -20.31 22.61 -30.95
CA ASP A 352 -21.60 22.17 -31.49
C ASP A 352 -21.48 21.41 -32.80
N THR A 353 -20.28 21.04 -33.21
CA THR A 353 -20.04 20.33 -34.47
C THR A 353 -19.63 18.89 -34.19
N VAL A 354 -20.35 17.95 -34.79
CA VAL A 354 -19.98 16.54 -34.78
C VAL A 354 -18.92 16.32 -35.84
N VAL A 355 -17.69 16.04 -35.41
CA VAL A 355 -16.56 15.70 -36.28
C VAL A 355 -16.71 14.26 -36.79
N GLY A 356 -17.31 13.38 -36.00
CA GLY A 356 -17.52 11.99 -36.37
C GLY A 356 -17.92 11.11 -35.19
N VAL A 357 -17.72 9.80 -35.32
CA VAL A 357 -17.99 8.81 -34.27
C VAL A 357 -16.85 7.80 -34.23
N ILE A 358 -16.35 7.51 -33.04
CA ILE A 358 -15.41 6.41 -32.82
C ILE A 358 -16.14 5.22 -32.21
N GLY A 359 -15.79 4.02 -32.66
CA GLY A 359 -16.36 2.77 -32.20
C GLY A 359 -15.29 1.76 -31.84
N ILE A 360 -15.57 0.93 -30.85
CA ILE A 360 -14.74 -0.21 -30.46
C ILE A 360 -15.62 -1.43 -30.29
N ASP A 361 -15.11 -2.60 -30.65
CA ASP A 361 -15.79 -3.85 -30.35
C ASP A 361 -14.81 -4.93 -29.86
N ARG A 362 -15.40 -5.87 -29.13
CA ARG A 362 -14.71 -7.01 -28.56
C ARG A 362 -15.62 -8.22 -28.71
N SER A 363 -15.10 -9.33 -29.21
CA SER A 363 -15.85 -10.57 -29.33
C SER A 363 -16.31 -11.04 -27.95
N PHE A 364 -17.47 -11.69 -27.91
CA PHE A 364 -18.04 -12.23 -26.67
C PHE A 364 -17.07 -13.15 -25.89
N LYS A 365 -16.10 -13.78 -26.57
CA LYS A 365 -15.07 -14.62 -25.94
C LYS A 365 -14.12 -13.82 -25.04
N ASN A 366 -13.88 -12.55 -25.38
CA ASN A 366 -12.95 -11.67 -24.70
C ASN A 366 -13.66 -10.75 -23.67
N GLY A 367 -14.99 -10.87 -23.52
CA GLY A 367 -15.80 -10.10 -22.57
C GLY A 367 -16.48 -8.88 -23.17
N SER A 368 -17.22 -8.12 -22.35
CA SER A 368 -17.86 -6.86 -22.75
C SER A 368 -16.97 -5.64 -22.49
N ILE A 369 -17.40 -4.46 -22.92
CA ILE A 369 -16.70 -3.19 -22.66
C ILE A 369 -17.15 -2.68 -21.29
N THR A 370 -16.22 -2.55 -20.35
CA THR A 370 -16.51 -2.09 -18.99
C THR A 370 -16.78 -0.58 -18.94
N GLU A 371 -17.42 -0.13 -17.87
CA GLU A 371 -17.67 1.30 -17.62
C GLU A 371 -16.40 2.16 -17.57
N GLU A 372 -15.28 1.58 -17.12
CA GLU A 372 -14.00 2.29 -17.10
C GLU A 372 -13.41 2.44 -18.50
N GLU A 373 -13.39 1.36 -19.29
CA GLU A 373 -12.95 1.38 -20.69
C GLU A 373 -13.85 2.30 -21.54
N PHE A 374 -15.16 2.30 -21.27
CA PHE A 374 -16.10 3.20 -21.93
C PHE A 374 -15.82 4.68 -21.66
N ARG A 375 -15.44 5.04 -20.42
CA ARG A 375 -15.01 6.41 -20.10
C ARG A 375 -13.72 6.78 -20.84
N ILE A 376 -12.79 5.84 -20.99
CA ILE A 376 -11.53 6.07 -21.72
C ILE A 376 -11.83 6.32 -23.21
N LEU A 377 -12.70 5.54 -23.84
CA LEU A 377 -13.15 5.77 -25.21
C LEU A 377 -13.68 7.20 -25.41
N GLN A 378 -14.51 7.71 -24.49
CA GLN A 378 -15.05 9.07 -24.56
C GLN A 378 -13.95 10.15 -24.48
N VAL A 379 -12.92 9.93 -23.65
CA VAL A 379 -11.77 10.84 -23.58
C VAL A 379 -11.02 10.86 -24.91
N PHE A 380 -10.77 9.68 -25.51
CA PHE A 380 -10.14 9.59 -26.82
C PHE A 380 -10.99 10.25 -27.91
N ALA A 381 -12.32 10.06 -27.91
CA ALA A 381 -13.24 10.67 -28.86
C ALA A 381 -13.19 12.20 -28.82
N ASN A 382 -13.19 12.79 -27.62
CA ASN A 382 -13.12 14.24 -27.44
C ASN A 382 -11.78 14.80 -27.93
N GLN A 383 -10.69 14.10 -27.63
CA GLN A 383 -9.36 14.53 -28.04
C GLN A 383 -9.13 14.36 -29.55
N ALA A 384 -9.67 13.30 -30.14
CA ALA A 384 -9.74 13.09 -31.57
C ALA A 384 -10.50 14.23 -32.26
N ALA A 385 -11.65 14.64 -31.72
CA ALA A 385 -12.45 15.73 -32.25
C ALA A 385 -11.66 17.05 -32.33
N ILE A 386 -10.95 17.40 -31.25
CA ILE A 386 -10.11 18.61 -31.19
C ILE A 386 -9.02 18.57 -32.26
N THR A 387 -8.31 17.43 -32.33
CA THR A 387 -7.12 17.29 -33.18
C THR A 387 -7.49 17.23 -34.65
N ILE A 388 -8.45 16.38 -35.02
CA ILE A 388 -8.92 16.24 -36.41
C ILE A 388 -9.46 17.58 -36.91
N LYS A 389 -10.24 18.29 -36.09
CA LYS A 389 -10.80 19.59 -36.50
C LYS A 389 -9.77 20.71 -36.59
N SER A 390 -8.63 20.58 -35.89
CA SER A 390 -7.51 21.52 -35.99
C SER A 390 -6.66 21.34 -37.25
N LEU A 391 -6.82 20.21 -37.96
CA LEU A 391 -6.10 19.91 -39.20
C LEU A 391 -6.93 20.35 -40.42
N GLU A 392 -6.31 21.07 -41.36
CA GLU A 392 -6.97 21.65 -42.53
C GLU A 392 -7.38 20.60 -43.60
N ASP A 393 -6.80 19.39 -43.57
CA ASP A 393 -6.87 18.39 -44.66
C ASP A 393 -8.05 17.41 -44.62
N VAL A 394 -9.00 17.57 -43.68
CA VAL A 394 -10.15 16.64 -43.55
C VAL A 394 -10.94 16.54 -44.87
N ASP A 395 -11.06 17.63 -45.61
CA ASP A 395 -11.84 17.70 -46.85
C ASP A 395 -11.02 17.30 -48.10
N THR A 396 -9.72 17.61 -48.16
CA THR A 396 -8.95 17.60 -49.42
C THR A 396 -8.54 16.20 -49.88
N GLU A 397 -8.12 15.33 -48.95
CA GLU A 397 -7.66 13.96 -49.28
C GLU A 397 -8.85 13.02 -49.55
N PHE A 398 -9.97 13.24 -48.85
CA PHE A 398 -11.18 12.43 -48.96
C PHE A 398 -12.07 12.78 -50.16
N GLN A 399 -12.17 14.06 -50.56
CA GLN A 399 -12.87 14.44 -51.80
C GLN A 399 -12.28 13.75 -53.03
N LYS A 400 -10.95 13.55 -53.05
CA LYS A 400 -10.25 12.80 -54.11
C LYS A 400 -10.57 11.30 -54.11
N GLU A 401 -10.71 10.68 -52.94
CA GLU A 401 -10.88 9.22 -52.80
C GLU A 401 -12.34 8.75 -52.95
N TYR A 402 -13.30 9.65 -52.73
CA TYR A 402 -14.75 9.37 -52.80
C TYR A 402 -15.48 10.11 -53.93
N GLY A 403 -14.76 10.86 -54.78
CA GLY A 403 -15.31 11.42 -56.02
C GLY A 403 -16.43 12.44 -55.79
N VAL A 404 -16.35 13.23 -54.72
CA VAL A 404 -17.30 14.33 -54.48
C VAL A 404 -16.85 15.51 -55.34
N ASN A 405 -17.39 15.58 -56.55
CA ASN A 405 -17.07 16.64 -57.50
C ASN A 405 -17.78 17.95 -57.08
N ARG A 406 -17.05 19.06 -57.13
CA ARG A 406 -17.52 20.39 -56.70
C ARG A 406 -18.34 21.08 -57.80
N ASP A 407 -19.28 20.35 -58.39
CA ASP A 407 -20.14 20.86 -59.46
C ASP A 407 -21.60 21.01 -58.98
N LEU A 408 -21.81 21.78 -57.92
CA LEU A 408 -23.07 22.50 -57.72
C LEU A 408 -22.77 23.85 -57.07
N THR A 409 -22.79 24.86 -57.92
CA THR A 409 -22.86 26.29 -57.59
C THR A 409 -24.01 26.58 -56.63
N TRP A 410 -23.73 27.39 -55.59
CA TRP A 410 -24.34 28.71 -55.38
C TRP A 410 -23.35 29.60 -54.64
#